data_AF-A0A254ND72-F1
#
_entry.id   AF-A0A254ND72-F1
#
_cell.length_a   1.000
_cell.length_b   1.000
_cell.length_c   1.000
_cell.angle_alpha   90.00
_cell.angle_beta   90.00
_cell.angle_gamma   90.00
#
_symmetry.space_group_name_H-M   'P 1'
#
loop_
_entity.id
_entity.type
_entity.pdbx_description
1 polymer ?
#
loop_
_entity_poly.entity_id
_entity_poly.type
_entity_poly.pdbx_seq_one_letter_code
_entity_poly.pdbx_strand_id
1 'polypeptide(L)'
;MNVKTRIWMLPALAAAIFAIGIVVVLVFSSKTSDSIRSVGQVDFPYLDATTQFAAQLEALGATIQSAVAEGEKKRLDEAKDRAASIRKLLAAISRIDGKAEVGSQLTKSFEAYYAASVETAELFLGMRQGDQAGAIPKMQSALKKLEGELATARVEASEGFDAGLERAHQGVSSSLWAIVISGVVVVLCLGGGSFLIIGGVWRQLGGEPEYARDVMRHMADGDLSQDIIVAPGAEQSLLAAVRDMSSGLAAIVANVRAGTDSMTVASREIAAGNQDLSVRTEKQAGSLEQTAGNMQTLTDTVRQSAEAAAQANQLAGSAASVAQRGGEVVSQVVSTMDEINTSSKKIADIIGVIDGIAFQTNILALNAAVEAARAGEQGRGFAVVAGEVRSLAQRSAEAAREIKGLIGASVDKVESGARLVQDAGSTMSEIVASVQRVSDIISEITAASAEQSQGIGQVNQSVMQLDQMTQQNAALVEEAAAAATSLEQQAQTLQSAVATFKLK
;
A
#
# COMPACT_ATOMS: atom_id res chain seq x y z
N MET A 1 27.77 12.51 -21.78
CA MET A 1 27.70 13.88 -22.32
C MET A 1 26.25 14.18 -22.65
N ASN A 2 25.64 15.17 -21.99
CA ASN A 2 24.22 15.48 -22.15
C ASN A 2 23.88 15.86 -23.60
N VAL A 3 22.65 15.59 -24.03
CA VAL A 3 22.12 15.96 -25.35
C VAL A 3 22.37 17.45 -25.63
N LYS A 4 22.17 18.29 -24.62
CA LYS A 4 22.46 19.73 -24.66
C LYS A 4 23.91 20.05 -25.05
N THR A 5 24.89 19.35 -24.47
CA THR A 5 26.32 19.50 -24.81
C THR A 5 26.67 18.98 -26.21
N ARG A 6 25.99 17.93 -26.71
CA ARG A 6 26.17 17.46 -28.09
C ARG A 6 25.64 18.47 -29.11
N ILE A 7 24.46 19.03 -28.86
CA ILE A 7 23.81 20.01 -29.75
C ILE A 7 24.67 21.27 -29.90
N TRP A 8 25.25 21.79 -28.79
CA TRP A 8 26.09 22.99 -28.84
C TRP A 8 27.50 22.75 -29.39
N MET A 9 28.01 21.52 -29.38
CA MET A 9 29.36 21.24 -29.88
C MET A 9 29.48 21.36 -31.40
N LEU A 10 28.44 21.04 -32.16
CA LEU A 10 28.46 21.13 -33.62
C LEU A 10 28.63 22.55 -34.17
N PRO A 11 27.84 23.56 -33.75
CA PRO A 11 28.05 24.93 -34.21
C PRO A 11 29.39 25.48 -33.74
N ALA A 12 29.87 25.10 -32.54
CA ALA A 12 31.19 25.51 -32.05
C ALA A 12 32.34 24.93 -32.89
N LEU A 13 32.27 23.64 -33.24
CA LEU A 13 33.25 22.98 -34.11
C LEU A 13 33.23 23.57 -35.53
N ALA A 14 32.03 23.81 -36.08
CA ALA A 14 31.88 24.44 -37.39
C ALA A 14 32.45 25.86 -37.42
N ALA A 15 32.24 26.66 -36.36
CA ALA A 15 32.81 27.99 -36.23
C ALA A 15 34.36 27.94 -36.18
N ALA A 16 34.94 26.96 -35.48
CA ALA A 16 36.39 26.78 -35.43
C ALA A 16 36.97 26.40 -36.81
N ILE A 17 36.33 25.48 -37.53
CA ILE A 17 36.73 25.08 -38.90
C ILE A 17 36.63 26.27 -39.86
N PHE A 18 35.55 27.05 -39.75
CA PHE A 18 35.35 28.25 -40.58
C PHE A 18 36.43 29.32 -40.30
N ALA A 19 36.78 29.55 -39.04
CA ALA A 19 37.85 30.47 -38.67
C ALA A 19 39.22 30.03 -39.24
N ILE A 20 39.54 28.73 -39.22
CA ILE A 20 40.76 28.19 -39.84
C ILE A 20 40.73 28.40 -41.36
N GLY A 21 39.59 28.16 -42.01
CA GLY A 21 39.40 28.40 -43.44
C GLY A 21 39.68 29.86 -43.84
N ILE A 22 39.15 30.81 -43.06
CA ILE A 22 39.41 32.26 -43.28
C ILE A 22 40.91 32.57 -43.19
N VAL A 23 41.61 32.05 -42.17
CA VAL A 23 43.05 32.29 -42.00
C VAL A 23 43.84 31.76 -43.20
N VAL A 24 43.51 30.57 -43.70
CA VAL A 24 44.17 29.98 -44.88
C VAL A 24 43.93 30.84 -46.13
N VAL A 25 42.70 31.30 -46.36
CA VAL A 25 42.36 32.17 -47.50
C VAL A 25 43.11 33.50 -47.42
N LEU A 26 43.22 34.10 -46.24
CA LEU A 26 43.97 35.35 -46.06
C LEU A 26 45.47 35.20 -46.40
N VAL A 27 46.09 34.07 -46.05
CA VAL A 27 47.51 33.79 -46.36
C VAL A 27 47.75 33.61 -47.86
N PHE A 28 46.87 32.90 -48.57
CA PHE A 28 47.00 32.76 -50.03
C PHE A 28 46.71 34.08 -50.76
N SER A 29 45.71 34.84 -50.28
CA SER A 29 45.36 36.14 -50.84
C SER A 29 46.50 37.16 -50.67
N SER A 30 47.19 37.17 -49.52
CA SER A 30 48.33 38.07 -49.29
C SER A 30 49.49 37.79 -50.26
N LYS A 31 49.88 36.51 -50.42
CA LYS A 31 50.93 36.10 -51.37
C LYS A 31 50.59 36.44 -52.83
N THR A 32 49.31 36.29 -53.18
CA THR A 32 48.80 36.64 -54.51
C THR A 32 48.86 38.16 -54.73
N SER A 33 48.47 38.94 -53.72
CA SER A 33 48.53 40.40 -53.76
C SER A 33 49.97 40.92 -53.93
N ASP A 34 50.92 40.33 -53.21
CA ASP A 34 52.34 40.70 -53.32
C ASP A 34 52.90 40.38 -54.73
N SER A 35 52.51 39.24 -55.31
CA SER A 35 52.91 38.87 -56.67
C SER A 35 52.35 39.82 -57.72
N ILE A 36 51.07 40.22 -57.59
CA ILE A 36 50.43 41.20 -58.49
C ILE A 36 51.10 42.58 -58.36
N ARG A 37 51.47 43.01 -57.14
CA ARG A 37 52.19 44.26 -56.92
C ARG A 37 53.58 44.25 -57.56
N SER A 38 54.32 43.14 -57.46
CA SER A 38 55.63 42.98 -58.11
C SER A 38 55.53 43.17 -59.63
N VAL A 39 54.56 42.53 -60.28
CA VAL A 39 54.35 42.65 -61.72
C VAL A 39 54.08 44.10 -62.13
N GLY A 40 53.24 44.82 -61.37
CA GLY A 40 52.86 46.19 -61.68
C GLY A 40 53.93 47.24 -61.38
N GLN A 41 54.78 47.03 -60.36
CA GLN A 41 55.74 48.03 -59.88
C GLN A 41 57.18 47.78 -60.33
N VAL A 42 57.53 46.53 -60.66
CA VAL A 42 58.91 46.14 -61.00
C VAL A 42 58.98 45.60 -62.41
N ASP A 43 58.24 44.53 -62.70
CA ASP A 43 58.43 43.78 -63.96
C ASP A 43 57.91 44.56 -65.18
N PHE A 44 56.72 45.17 -65.10
CA PHE A 44 56.15 45.97 -66.19
C PHE A 44 56.95 47.24 -66.51
N PRO A 45 57.30 48.11 -65.52
CA PRO A 45 58.12 49.30 -65.80
C PRO A 45 59.49 48.95 -66.38
N TYR A 46 60.08 47.81 -65.99
CA TYR A 46 61.38 47.37 -66.51
C TYR A 46 61.29 46.91 -67.97
N LEU A 47 60.26 46.13 -68.30
CA LEU A 47 59.99 45.72 -69.68
C LEU A 47 59.69 46.92 -70.58
N ASP A 48 58.87 47.86 -70.12
CA ASP A 48 58.54 49.08 -70.86
C ASP A 48 59.79 49.94 -71.09
N ALA A 49 60.57 50.21 -70.04
CA ALA A 49 61.75 51.08 -70.14
C ALA A 49 62.87 50.49 -71.02
N THR A 50 63.13 49.17 -70.93
CA THR A 50 64.12 48.50 -71.80
C THR A 50 63.66 48.45 -73.26
N THR A 51 62.35 48.27 -73.50
CA THR A 51 61.77 48.31 -74.86
C THR A 51 61.82 49.71 -75.46
N GLN A 52 61.48 50.75 -74.69
CA GLN A 52 61.60 52.15 -75.13
C GLN A 52 63.06 52.55 -75.36
N PHE A 53 64.00 52.06 -74.54
CA PHE A 53 65.42 52.34 -74.73
C PHE A 53 65.94 51.76 -76.05
N ALA A 54 65.57 50.52 -76.39
CA ALA A 54 65.92 49.91 -77.68
C ALA A 54 65.41 50.75 -78.86
N ALA A 55 64.15 51.16 -78.83
CA ALA A 55 63.57 52.00 -79.88
C ALA A 55 64.28 53.36 -80.01
N GLN A 56 64.62 54.00 -78.89
CA GLN A 56 65.33 55.30 -78.91
C GLN A 56 66.79 55.16 -79.37
N LEU A 57 67.46 54.06 -79.04
CA LEU A 57 68.83 53.80 -79.44
C LEU A 57 68.95 53.63 -80.96
N GLU A 58 68.05 52.85 -81.56
CA GLU A 58 67.96 52.69 -83.01
C GLU A 58 67.67 54.03 -83.71
N ALA A 59 66.74 54.79 -83.13
CA ALA A 59 66.40 56.12 -83.61
C ALA A 59 67.59 57.11 -83.52
N LEU A 60 68.40 57.04 -82.45
CA LEU A 60 69.62 57.84 -82.31
C LEU A 60 70.67 57.48 -83.37
N GLY A 61 70.92 56.19 -83.58
CA GLY A 61 71.85 55.71 -84.60
C GLY A 61 71.47 56.21 -86.00
N ALA A 62 70.19 56.12 -86.36
CA ALA A 62 69.67 56.63 -87.62
C ALA A 62 69.86 58.16 -87.78
N THR A 63 69.64 58.94 -86.71
CA THR A 63 69.86 60.40 -86.73
C THR A 63 71.33 60.75 -86.97
N ILE A 64 72.26 60.06 -86.32
CA ILE A 64 73.70 60.32 -86.48
C ILE A 64 74.16 59.93 -87.90
N GLN A 65 73.69 58.80 -88.42
CA GLN A 65 74.01 58.35 -89.78
C GLN A 65 73.48 59.32 -90.85
N SER A 66 72.25 59.81 -90.69
CA SER A 66 71.65 60.81 -91.57
C SER A 66 72.38 62.16 -91.50
N ALA A 67 72.81 62.59 -90.31
CA ALA A 67 73.61 63.81 -90.14
C ALA A 67 74.93 63.75 -90.94
N VAL A 68 75.60 62.59 -90.96
CA VAL A 68 76.83 62.38 -91.72
C VAL A 68 76.58 62.31 -93.23
N ALA A 69 75.51 61.63 -93.66
CA ALA A 69 75.20 61.44 -95.08
C ALA A 69 74.78 62.74 -95.78
N GLU A 70 74.04 63.61 -95.08
CA GLU A 70 73.49 64.86 -95.63
C GLU A 70 74.41 66.07 -95.42
N GLY A 71 75.45 65.95 -94.58
CA GLY A 71 76.36 67.06 -94.25
C GLY A 71 75.77 68.12 -93.31
N GLU A 72 74.60 67.87 -92.72
CA GLU A 72 73.88 68.84 -91.88
C GLU A 72 74.33 68.83 -90.42
N LYS A 73 75.09 69.85 -90.03
CA LYS A 73 75.58 70.02 -88.64
C LYS A 73 74.46 70.15 -87.60
N LYS A 74 73.28 70.66 -87.98
CA LYS A 74 72.16 70.89 -87.05
C LYS A 74 71.52 69.59 -86.54
N ARG A 75 71.63 68.48 -87.29
CA ARG A 75 71.09 67.17 -86.88
C ARG A 75 71.90 66.51 -85.75
N LEU A 76 73.13 66.98 -85.48
CA LEU A 76 73.88 66.59 -84.29
C LEU A 76 73.26 67.14 -82.99
N ASP A 77 72.58 68.29 -83.04
CA ASP A 77 71.83 68.80 -81.88
C ASP A 77 70.60 67.92 -81.60
N GLU A 78 69.90 67.43 -82.63
CA GLU A 78 68.80 66.47 -82.46
C GLU A 78 69.28 65.13 -81.86
N ALA A 79 70.47 64.66 -82.26
CA ALA A 79 71.09 63.49 -81.66
C ALA A 79 71.41 63.70 -80.17
N LYS A 80 71.77 64.93 -79.76
CA LYS A 80 71.99 65.29 -78.36
C LYS A 80 70.70 65.25 -77.53
N ASP A 81 69.58 65.74 -78.09
CA ASP A 81 68.27 65.68 -77.42
C ASP A 81 67.75 64.24 -77.28
N ARG A 82 67.97 63.40 -78.30
CA ARG A 82 67.69 61.96 -78.24
C ARG A 82 68.56 61.26 -77.19
N ALA A 83 69.85 61.59 -77.13
CA ALA A 83 70.73 61.07 -76.09
C ALA A 83 70.30 61.50 -74.68
N ALA A 84 69.79 62.73 -74.51
CA ALA A 84 69.21 63.17 -73.23
C ALA A 84 67.95 62.37 -72.85
N SER A 85 67.12 62.00 -73.82
CA SER A 85 65.94 61.15 -73.62
C SER A 85 66.33 59.72 -73.23
N ILE A 86 67.34 59.16 -73.88
CA ILE A 86 67.92 57.87 -73.52
C ILE A 86 68.49 57.88 -72.10
N ARG A 87 69.23 58.93 -71.72
CA ARG A 87 69.74 59.08 -70.33
C ARG A 87 68.60 59.09 -69.31
N LYS A 88 67.46 59.71 -69.61
CA LYS A 88 66.28 59.67 -68.73
C LYS A 88 65.72 58.26 -68.60
N LEU A 89 65.62 57.50 -69.68
CA LEU A 89 65.16 56.10 -69.65
C LEU A 89 66.12 55.21 -68.84
N LEU A 90 67.42 55.37 -69.03
CA LEU A 90 68.45 54.64 -68.29
C LEU A 90 68.45 54.98 -66.79
N ALA A 91 68.21 56.25 -66.44
CA ALA A 91 68.01 56.68 -65.06
C ALA A 91 66.71 56.12 -64.47
N ALA A 92 65.65 55.95 -65.28
CA ALA A 92 64.42 55.31 -64.86
C ALA A 92 64.64 53.81 -64.59
N ILE A 93 65.35 53.09 -65.47
CA ILE A 93 65.73 51.68 -65.26
C ILE A 93 66.52 51.53 -63.96
N SER A 94 67.46 52.43 -63.69
CA SER A 94 68.30 52.38 -62.49
C SER A 94 67.51 52.62 -61.18
N ARG A 95 66.30 53.19 -61.26
CA ARG A 95 65.42 53.43 -60.11
C ARG A 95 64.43 52.28 -59.86
N ILE A 96 64.33 51.33 -60.78
CA ILE A 96 63.48 50.15 -60.60
C ILE A 96 64.16 49.23 -59.59
N ASP A 97 63.37 48.73 -58.64
CA ASP A 97 63.86 47.87 -57.56
C ASP A 97 64.55 46.62 -58.14
N GLY A 98 65.76 46.33 -57.66
CA GLY A 98 66.60 45.24 -58.17
C GLY A 98 67.27 45.46 -59.53
N LYS A 99 67.05 46.58 -60.24
CA LYS A 99 67.59 46.84 -61.59
C LYS A 99 68.62 47.98 -61.68
N ALA A 100 69.09 48.48 -60.53
CA ALA A 100 70.09 49.53 -60.44
C ALA A 100 71.41 49.20 -61.17
N GLU A 101 71.90 47.97 -61.01
CA GLU A 101 73.16 47.52 -61.61
C GLU A 101 73.07 47.46 -63.14
N VAL A 102 71.96 46.90 -63.66
CA VAL A 102 71.71 46.81 -65.10
C VAL A 102 71.57 48.20 -65.72
N GLY A 103 70.84 49.10 -65.07
CA GLY A 103 70.69 50.49 -65.52
C GLY A 103 72.03 51.24 -65.57
N SER A 104 72.89 51.04 -64.57
CA SER A 104 74.25 51.61 -64.54
C SER A 104 75.14 51.07 -65.67
N GLN A 105 75.09 49.76 -65.90
CA GLN A 105 75.86 49.11 -66.97
C GLN A 105 75.44 49.60 -68.36
N LEU A 106 74.12 49.65 -68.63
CA LEU A 106 73.59 50.19 -69.88
C LEU A 106 73.94 51.67 -70.06
N THR A 107 73.94 52.46 -68.98
CA THR A 107 74.38 53.87 -69.01
C THR A 107 75.83 53.99 -69.44
N LYS A 108 76.72 53.21 -68.84
CA LYS A 108 78.15 53.22 -69.15
C LYS A 108 78.42 52.83 -70.60
N SER A 109 77.76 51.80 -71.10
CA SER A 109 77.88 51.35 -72.49
C SER A 109 77.25 52.35 -73.47
N PHE A 110 76.16 53.02 -73.10
CA PHE A 110 75.54 54.07 -73.90
C PHE A 110 76.44 55.30 -74.05
N GLU A 111 77.03 55.80 -72.96
CA GLU A 111 77.96 56.93 -73.05
C GLU A 111 79.19 56.60 -73.89
N ALA A 112 79.72 55.38 -73.78
CA ALA A 112 80.83 54.91 -74.61
C ALA A 112 80.47 54.87 -76.10
N TYR A 113 79.26 54.39 -76.43
CA TYR A 113 78.73 54.42 -77.78
C TYR A 113 78.55 55.86 -78.26
N TYR A 114 77.77 56.68 -77.55
CA TYR A 114 77.45 58.06 -77.94
C TYR A 114 78.70 58.91 -78.16
N ALA A 115 79.70 58.82 -77.27
CA ALA A 115 80.97 59.51 -77.43
C ALA A 115 81.71 59.09 -78.71
N ALA A 116 81.75 57.79 -79.02
CA ALA A 116 82.34 57.28 -80.25
C ALA A 116 81.52 57.65 -81.51
N SER A 117 80.18 57.72 -81.41
CA SER A 117 79.30 58.12 -82.51
C SER A 117 79.47 59.58 -82.88
N VAL A 118 79.51 60.46 -81.88
CA VAL A 118 79.73 61.90 -82.09
C VAL A 118 81.14 62.15 -82.61
N GLU A 119 82.16 61.50 -82.04
CA GLU A 119 83.55 61.56 -82.53
C GLU A 119 83.63 61.16 -84.02
N THR A 120 82.95 60.07 -84.40
CA THR A 120 82.90 59.61 -85.80
C THR A 120 82.18 60.62 -86.68
N ALA A 121 81.02 61.14 -86.26
CA ALA A 121 80.27 62.12 -87.05
C ALA A 121 81.02 63.44 -87.24
N GLU A 122 81.71 63.94 -86.21
CA GLU A 122 82.54 65.14 -86.29
C GLU A 122 83.71 65.00 -87.28
N LEU A 123 84.34 63.81 -87.32
CA LEU A 123 85.42 63.50 -88.26
C LEU A 123 84.94 63.48 -89.71
N PHE A 124 83.77 62.90 -90.00
CA PHE A 124 83.19 62.87 -91.34
C PHE A 124 82.65 64.24 -91.81
N LEU A 125 82.15 65.07 -90.88
CA LEU A 125 81.69 66.43 -91.17
C LEU A 125 82.82 67.46 -91.25
N GLY A 126 84.08 67.02 -91.20
CA GLY A 126 85.27 67.88 -91.30
C GLY A 126 85.45 68.85 -90.12
N MET A 127 84.79 68.60 -88.99
CA MET A 127 84.85 69.45 -87.80
C MET A 127 86.06 69.16 -86.92
N ARG A 128 86.71 68.01 -87.13
CA ARG A 128 87.89 67.56 -86.39
C ARG A 128 88.87 66.87 -87.34
N GLN A 129 90.17 67.14 -87.23
CA GLN A 129 91.20 66.37 -87.93
C GLN A 129 91.56 65.13 -87.11
N GLY A 130 91.56 63.95 -87.73
CA GLY A 130 91.85 62.67 -87.07
C GLY A 130 91.65 61.47 -88.01
N ASP A 131 91.87 60.26 -87.48
CA ASP A 131 91.75 59.01 -88.24
C ASP A 131 90.28 58.63 -88.47
N GLN A 132 89.76 58.97 -89.65
CA GLN A 132 88.41 58.58 -90.08
C GLN A 132 88.25 57.05 -90.23
N ALA A 133 89.31 56.33 -90.61
CA ALA A 133 89.25 54.89 -90.83
C ALA A 133 89.17 54.09 -89.52
N GLY A 134 89.81 54.58 -88.45
CA GLY A 134 89.77 53.99 -87.10
C GLY A 134 88.50 54.29 -86.28
N ALA A 135 87.77 55.36 -86.60
CA ALA A 135 86.59 55.80 -85.84
C ALA A 135 85.36 54.89 -86.00
N ILE A 136 85.08 54.43 -87.25
CA ILE A 136 83.94 53.54 -87.53
C ILE A 136 84.02 52.22 -86.75
N PRO A 137 85.15 51.46 -86.76
CA PRO A 137 85.26 50.21 -86.00
C PRO A 137 85.06 50.40 -84.49
N LYS A 138 85.54 51.51 -83.93
CA LYS A 138 85.39 51.84 -82.50
C LYS A 138 83.93 52.11 -82.13
N MET A 139 83.22 52.88 -82.96
CA MET A 139 81.78 53.12 -82.80
C MET A 139 80.98 51.81 -82.97
N GLN A 140 81.28 51.00 -83.99
CA GLN A 140 80.61 49.71 -84.21
C GLN A 140 80.84 48.73 -83.05
N SER A 141 82.05 48.68 -82.48
CA SER A 141 82.35 47.85 -81.32
C SER A 141 81.56 48.31 -80.07
N ALA A 142 81.49 49.62 -79.83
CA ALA A 142 80.71 50.17 -78.72
C ALA A 142 79.20 49.95 -78.90
N LEU A 143 78.69 50.10 -80.14
CA LEU A 143 77.30 49.79 -80.48
C LEU A 143 76.98 48.31 -80.23
N LYS A 144 77.80 47.40 -80.75
CA LYS A 144 77.61 45.95 -80.59
C LYS A 144 77.61 45.53 -79.11
N LYS A 145 78.45 46.16 -78.28
CA LYS A 145 78.46 45.92 -76.85
C LYS A 145 77.14 46.39 -76.19
N LEU A 146 76.71 47.60 -76.53
CA LEU A 146 75.46 48.16 -76.00
C LEU A 146 74.24 47.36 -76.44
N GLU A 147 74.17 46.98 -77.72
CA GLU A 147 73.10 46.13 -78.25
C GLU A 147 73.08 44.76 -77.56
N GLY A 148 74.24 44.17 -77.29
CA GLY A 148 74.35 42.91 -76.55
C GLY A 148 73.83 43.02 -75.12
N GLU A 149 74.27 44.04 -74.37
CA GLU A 149 73.79 44.27 -73.00
C GLU A 149 72.29 44.61 -72.96
N LEU A 150 71.81 45.39 -73.94
CA LEU A 150 70.40 45.73 -74.06
C LEU A 150 69.54 44.52 -74.42
N ALA A 151 70.01 43.64 -75.29
CA ALA A 151 69.32 42.39 -75.61
C ALA A 151 69.19 41.50 -74.36
N THR A 152 70.26 41.35 -73.56
CA THR A 152 70.19 40.61 -72.29
C THR A 152 69.21 41.23 -71.32
N ALA A 153 69.25 42.55 -71.13
CA ALA A 153 68.34 43.26 -70.24
C ALA A 153 66.86 43.11 -70.68
N ARG A 154 66.60 43.10 -71.98
CA ARG A 154 65.25 42.93 -72.53
C ARG A 154 64.71 41.51 -72.38
N VAL A 155 65.57 40.49 -72.54
CA VAL A 155 65.20 39.09 -72.27
C VAL A 155 64.88 38.91 -70.80
N GLU A 156 65.73 39.42 -69.91
CA GLU A 156 65.50 39.39 -68.46
C GLU A 156 64.20 40.12 -68.07
N ALA A 157 63.90 41.24 -68.72
CA ALA A 157 62.67 41.98 -68.48
C ALA A 157 61.42 41.21 -68.93
N SER A 158 61.50 40.52 -70.08
CA SER A 158 60.40 39.69 -70.59
C SER A 158 60.17 38.46 -69.69
N GLU A 159 61.22 37.73 -69.33
CA GLU A 159 61.11 36.55 -68.47
C GLU A 159 60.63 36.90 -67.05
N GLY A 160 61.10 38.03 -66.50
CA GLY A 160 60.64 38.53 -65.21
C GLY A 160 59.14 38.83 -65.19
N PHE A 161 58.63 39.46 -66.25
CA PHE A 161 57.21 39.77 -66.42
C PHE A 161 56.35 38.50 -66.57
N ASP A 162 56.76 37.56 -67.43
CA ASP A 162 56.02 36.30 -67.63
C ASP A 162 55.99 35.46 -66.35
N ALA A 163 57.13 35.31 -65.66
CA ALA A 163 57.22 34.59 -64.39
C ALA A 163 56.39 35.26 -63.28
N GLY A 164 56.29 36.59 -63.28
CA GLY A 164 55.45 37.34 -62.35
C GLY A 164 53.96 37.11 -62.61
N LEU A 165 53.56 37.11 -63.89
CA LEU A 165 52.17 36.85 -64.29
C LEU A 165 51.74 35.42 -63.95
N GLU A 166 52.61 34.44 -64.16
CA GLU A 166 52.34 33.04 -63.81
C GLU A 166 52.21 32.83 -62.30
N ARG A 167 53.06 33.47 -61.48
CA ARG A 167 52.92 33.50 -60.02
C ARG A 167 51.60 34.11 -59.56
N ALA A 168 51.15 35.20 -60.20
CA ALA A 168 49.86 35.81 -59.92
C ALA A 168 48.68 34.88 -60.28
N HIS A 169 48.73 34.22 -61.44
CA HIS A 169 47.70 33.26 -61.86
C HIS A 169 47.60 32.05 -60.93
N GLN A 170 48.75 31.46 -60.55
CA GLN A 170 48.78 30.34 -59.61
C GLN A 170 48.27 30.74 -58.22
N GLY A 171 48.56 31.97 -57.77
CA GLY A 171 48.05 32.53 -56.52
C GLY A 171 46.52 32.68 -56.49
N VAL A 172 45.92 33.21 -57.58
CA VAL A 172 44.46 33.35 -57.71
C VAL A 172 43.78 31.98 -57.69
N SER A 173 44.29 31.02 -58.48
CA SER A 173 43.73 29.66 -58.54
C SER A 173 43.80 28.93 -57.19
N SER A 174 44.95 29.04 -56.49
CA SER A 174 45.14 28.43 -55.17
C SER A 174 44.19 29.03 -54.12
N SER A 175 43.95 30.35 -54.20
CA SER A 175 43.02 31.05 -53.32
C SER A 175 41.56 30.61 -53.54
N LEU A 176 41.15 30.38 -54.80
CA LEU A 176 39.80 29.89 -55.13
C LEU A 176 39.56 28.46 -54.63
N TRP A 177 40.53 27.56 -54.80
CA TRP A 177 40.41 26.17 -54.31
C TRP A 177 40.36 26.09 -52.77
N ALA A 178 41.11 26.95 -52.06
CA ALA A 178 41.05 27.03 -50.60
C ALA A 178 39.64 27.41 -50.10
N ILE A 179 38.96 28.34 -50.78
CA ILE A 179 37.57 28.74 -50.45
C ILE A 179 36.61 27.56 -50.65
N VAL A 180 36.66 26.87 -51.79
CA VAL A 180 35.75 25.77 -52.10
C VAL A 180 35.92 24.60 -51.12
N ILE A 181 37.17 24.19 -50.84
CA ILE A 181 37.44 23.07 -49.92
C ILE A 181 36.98 23.40 -48.50
N SER A 182 37.25 24.62 -48.01
CA SER A 182 36.79 25.03 -46.68
C SER A 182 35.26 25.03 -46.55
N GLY A 183 34.55 25.46 -47.61
CA GLY A 183 33.08 25.43 -47.65
C GLY A 183 32.52 24.01 -47.60
N VAL A 184 33.08 23.08 -48.38
CA VAL A 184 32.63 21.68 -48.40
C VAL A 184 32.84 20.98 -47.06
N VAL A 185 33.98 21.20 -46.40
CA VAL A 185 34.27 20.61 -45.09
C VAL A 185 33.27 21.08 -44.03
N VAL A 186 32.91 22.37 -44.03
CA VAL A 186 31.90 22.91 -43.10
C VAL A 186 30.53 22.25 -43.32
N VAL A 187 30.09 22.10 -44.58
CA VAL A 187 28.81 21.46 -44.91
C VAL A 187 28.80 19.99 -44.48
N LEU A 188 29.88 19.24 -44.72
CA LEU A 188 29.97 17.83 -44.32
C LEU A 188 30.00 17.66 -42.80
N CYS A 189 30.73 18.51 -42.07
CA CYS A 189 30.75 18.47 -40.61
C CYS A 189 29.39 18.81 -40.00
N LEU A 190 28.69 19.83 -40.54
CA LEU A 190 27.35 20.19 -40.08
C LEU A 190 26.31 19.11 -40.43
N GLY A 191 26.34 18.59 -41.66
CA GLY A 191 25.41 17.55 -42.12
C GLY A 191 25.59 16.22 -41.39
N GLY A 192 26.83 15.70 -41.34
CA GLY A 192 27.15 14.46 -40.64
C GLY A 192 26.93 14.56 -39.13
N GLY A 193 27.28 15.71 -38.54
CA GLY A 193 27.00 16.00 -37.14
C GLY A 193 25.51 15.99 -36.82
N SER A 194 24.70 16.69 -37.63
CA SER A 194 23.26 16.76 -37.46
C SER A 194 22.61 15.37 -37.55
N PHE A 195 23.02 14.56 -38.52
CA PHE A 195 22.53 13.18 -38.66
C PHE A 195 22.80 12.32 -37.42
N LEU A 196 24.00 12.40 -36.85
CA LEU A 196 24.36 11.65 -35.63
C LEU A 196 23.58 12.11 -34.40
N ILE A 197 23.30 13.41 -34.26
CA ILE A 197 22.52 13.94 -33.14
C ILE A 197 21.05 13.56 -33.28
N ILE A 198 20.45 13.75 -34.46
CA ILE A 198 19.03 13.41 -34.70
C ILE A 198 18.81 11.92 -34.46
N GLY A 199 19.64 11.05 -35.06
CA GLY A 199 19.56 9.60 -34.83
C GLY A 199 19.78 9.22 -33.36
N GLY A 200 20.68 9.91 -32.66
CA GLY A 200 20.90 9.70 -31.23
C GLY A 200 19.71 10.09 -30.35
N VAL A 201 19.06 11.22 -30.65
CA VAL A 201 17.87 11.71 -29.93
C VAL A 201 16.68 10.78 -30.17
N TRP A 202 16.47 10.32 -31.41
CA TRP A 202 15.39 9.38 -31.74
C TRP A 202 15.55 8.06 -30.98
N ARG A 203 16.78 7.55 -30.84
CA ARG A 203 17.05 6.33 -30.07
C ARG A 203 16.86 6.52 -28.56
N GLN A 204 17.12 7.72 -28.03
CA GLN A 204 16.90 8.04 -26.61
C GLN A 204 15.42 8.29 -26.29
N LEU A 205 14.66 8.85 -27.23
CA LEU A 205 13.22 8.99 -27.10
C LEU A 205 12.51 7.66 -27.29
N GLY A 206 13.02 6.80 -28.17
CA GLY A 206 12.44 5.48 -28.46
C GLY A 206 11.28 5.52 -29.44
N GLY A 207 11.05 6.66 -30.08
CA GLY A 207 9.97 6.92 -31.03
C GLY A 207 9.91 8.40 -31.39
N GLU A 208 8.89 8.76 -32.16
CA GLU A 208 8.63 10.16 -32.53
C GLU A 208 8.19 10.98 -31.30
N PRO A 209 8.67 12.21 -31.12
CA PRO A 209 8.26 13.07 -29.99
C PRO A 209 6.75 13.29 -29.91
N GLU A 210 6.07 13.34 -31.05
CA GLU A 210 4.63 13.52 -31.16
C GLU A 210 3.88 12.31 -30.61
N TYR A 211 4.30 11.10 -30.98
CA TYR A 211 3.76 9.86 -30.41
C TYR A 211 3.98 9.78 -28.90
N ALA A 212 5.17 10.10 -28.41
CA ALA A 212 5.45 10.11 -26.97
C ALA A 212 4.55 11.09 -26.21
N ARG A 213 4.30 12.28 -26.78
CA ARG A 213 3.37 13.26 -26.23
C ARG A 213 1.93 12.73 -26.20
N ASP A 214 1.47 12.10 -27.28
CA ASP A 214 0.10 11.61 -27.37
C ASP A 214 -0.13 10.44 -26.40
N VAL A 215 0.83 9.52 -26.27
CA VAL A 215 0.80 8.47 -25.23
C VAL A 215 0.68 9.08 -23.84
N MET A 216 1.50 10.09 -23.52
CA MET A 216 1.43 10.75 -22.21
C MET A 216 0.11 11.50 -21.98
N ARG A 217 -0.51 12.04 -23.03
CA ARG A 217 -1.85 12.67 -22.95
C ARG A 217 -2.93 11.64 -22.67
N HIS A 218 -2.94 10.53 -23.39
CA HIS A 218 -3.87 9.44 -23.11
C HIS A 218 -3.75 8.93 -21.67
N MET A 219 -2.52 8.76 -21.18
CA MET A 219 -2.29 8.39 -19.77
C MET A 219 -2.79 9.44 -18.78
N ALA A 220 -2.61 10.74 -19.07
CA ALA A 220 -3.11 11.83 -18.23
C ALA A 220 -4.65 11.89 -18.20
N ASP A 221 -5.30 11.51 -19.29
CA ASP A 221 -6.76 11.39 -19.39
C ASP A 221 -7.29 10.08 -18.75
N GLY A 222 -6.40 9.25 -18.19
CA GLY A 222 -6.73 7.99 -17.52
C GLY A 222 -6.74 6.77 -18.44
N ASP A 223 -6.41 6.90 -19.72
CA ASP A 223 -6.34 5.75 -20.64
C ASP A 223 -5.00 5.01 -20.51
N LEU A 224 -5.00 3.92 -19.74
CA LEU A 224 -3.87 3.00 -19.56
C LEU A 224 -4.00 1.74 -20.44
N SER A 225 -5.02 1.68 -21.31
CA SER A 225 -5.29 0.53 -22.18
C SER A 225 -4.42 0.52 -23.45
N GLN A 226 -3.80 1.66 -23.77
CA GLN A 226 -2.98 1.85 -24.95
C GLN A 226 -1.78 0.89 -24.98
N ASP A 227 -1.52 0.31 -26.15
CA ASP A 227 -0.29 -0.44 -26.38
C ASP A 227 0.83 0.49 -26.84
N ILE A 228 1.83 0.69 -25.97
CA ILE A 228 2.90 1.66 -26.20
C ILE A 228 4.03 0.98 -26.97
N ILE A 229 4.15 1.33 -28.26
CA ILE A 229 5.12 0.75 -29.18
C ILE A 229 6.45 1.50 -29.03
N VAL A 230 7.53 0.77 -28.75
CA VAL A 230 8.89 1.32 -28.65
C VAL A 230 9.70 0.88 -29.86
N ALA A 231 10.50 1.81 -30.41
CA ALA A 231 11.38 1.52 -31.53
C ALA A 231 12.37 0.37 -31.21
N PRO A 232 12.67 -0.51 -32.17
CA PRO A 232 13.61 -1.61 -31.98
C PRO A 232 14.99 -1.13 -31.49
N GLY A 233 15.52 -1.77 -30.45
CA GLY A 233 16.83 -1.42 -29.86
C GLY A 233 16.85 -0.16 -28.99
N ALA A 234 15.68 0.37 -28.62
CA ALA A 234 15.51 1.53 -27.75
C ALA A 234 14.88 1.18 -26.38
N GLU A 235 15.27 0.05 -25.79
CA GLU A 235 14.69 -0.45 -24.53
C GLU A 235 14.98 0.43 -23.29
N GLN A 236 16.01 1.27 -23.35
CA GLN A 236 16.35 2.24 -22.30
C GLN A 236 15.86 3.66 -22.63
N SER A 237 14.92 3.76 -23.56
CA SER A 237 14.38 5.05 -23.99
C SER A 237 13.36 5.62 -23.02
N LEU A 238 13.05 6.91 -23.19
CA LEU A 238 11.94 7.55 -22.49
C LEU A 238 10.62 6.81 -22.71
N LEU A 239 10.32 6.41 -23.95
CA LEU A 239 9.07 5.73 -24.28
C LEU A 239 8.97 4.34 -23.66
N ALA A 240 10.10 3.61 -23.55
CA ALA A 240 10.15 2.36 -22.78
C ALA A 240 9.84 2.59 -21.29
N ALA A 241 10.44 3.61 -20.68
CA ALA A 241 10.14 3.97 -19.29
C ALA A 241 8.67 4.39 -19.10
N VAL A 242 8.08 5.10 -20.07
CA VAL A 242 6.64 5.46 -20.06
C VAL A 242 5.76 4.21 -20.18
N ARG A 243 6.12 3.24 -21.03
CA ARG A 243 5.43 1.95 -21.13
C ARG A 243 5.45 1.19 -19.80
N ASP A 244 6.62 1.09 -19.18
CA ASP A 244 6.77 0.38 -17.91
C ASP A 244 6.00 1.09 -16.77
N MET A 245 6.00 2.43 -16.76
CA MET A 245 5.18 3.25 -15.87
C MET A 245 3.68 3.03 -16.09
N SER A 246 3.22 3.01 -17.35
CA SER A 246 1.82 2.73 -17.70
C SER A 246 1.39 1.36 -17.22
N SER A 247 2.23 0.33 -17.44
CA SER A 247 1.98 -1.03 -16.98
C SER A 247 1.92 -1.11 -15.45
N GLY A 248 2.84 -0.44 -14.74
CA GLY A 248 2.83 -0.37 -13.27
C GLY A 248 1.57 0.31 -12.72
N LEU A 249 1.17 1.44 -13.30
CA LEU A 249 -0.07 2.14 -12.91
C LEU A 249 -1.30 1.28 -13.21
N ALA A 250 -1.36 0.61 -14.37
CA ALA A 250 -2.45 -0.29 -14.74
C ALA A 250 -2.58 -1.45 -13.74
N ALA A 251 -1.45 -2.04 -13.32
CA ALA A 251 -1.44 -3.09 -12.31
C ALA A 251 -1.91 -2.61 -10.93
N ILE A 252 -1.52 -1.40 -10.51
CA ILE A 252 -2.01 -0.79 -9.26
C ILE A 252 -3.52 -0.58 -9.32
N VAL A 253 -4.03 0.03 -10.40
CA VAL A 253 -5.46 0.26 -10.61
C VAL A 253 -6.24 -1.06 -10.64
N ALA A 254 -5.72 -2.09 -11.31
CA ALA A 254 -6.34 -3.42 -11.34
C ALA A 254 -6.42 -4.05 -9.94
N ASN A 255 -5.34 -3.98 -9.16
CA ASN A 255 -5.30 -4.48 -7.78
C ASN A 255 -6.26 -3.71 -6.87
N VAL A 256 -6.37 -2.39 -7.04
CA VAL A 256 -7.33 -1.57 -6.28
C VAL A 256 -8.75 -1.97 -6.64
N ARG A 257 -9.10 -2.14 -7.92
CA ARG A 257 -10.44 -2.61 -8.35
C ARG A 257 -10.79 -3.97 -7.75
N ALA A 258 -9.89 -4.94 -7.85
CA ALA A 258 -10.09 -6.27 -7.28
C ALA A 258 -10.25 -6.23 -5.75
N GLY A 259 -9.45 -5.39 -5.07
CA GLY A 259 -9.54 -5.16 -3.64
C GLY A 259 -10.87 -4.51 -3.21
N THR A 260 -11.34 -3.50 -3.94
CA THR A 260 -12.61 -2.82 -3.65
C THR A 260 -13.83 -3.72 -3.92
N ASP A 261 -13.79 -4.54 -4.97
CA ASP A 261 -14.83 -5.52 -5.25
C ASP A 261 -14.91 -6.56 -4.12
N SER A 262 -13.75 -7.08 -3.69
CA SER A 262 -13.67 -8.00 -2.55
C SER A 262 -14.18 -7.36 -1.26
N MET A 263 -13.83 -6.09 -1.00
CA MET A 263 -14.31 -5.35 0.17
C MET A 263 -15.82 -5.11 0.13
N THR A 264 -16.39 -4.87 -1.05
CA THR A 264 -17.84 -4.72 -1.25
C THR A 264 -18.57 -6.03 -0.93
N VAL A 265 -18.08 -7.16 -1.45
CA VAL A 265 -18.64 -8.49 -1.17
C VAL A 265 -18.56 -8.80 0.32
N ALA A 266 -17.38 -8.65 0.93
CA ALA A 266 -17.18 -8.90 2.36
C ALA A 266 -18.07 -8.02 3.24
N SER A 267 -18.24 -6.74 2.90
CA SER A 267 -19.10 -5.82 3.66
C SER A 267 -20.57 -6.25 3.59
N ARG A 268 -21.05 -6.74 2.43
CA ARG A 268 -22.41 -7.28 2.29
C ARG A 268 -22.61 -8.58 3.05
N GLU A 269 -21.61 -9.46 3.06
CA GLU A 269 -21.64 -10.68 3.88
C GLU A 269 -21.70 -10.36 5.36
N ILE A 270 -20.91 -9.39 5.83
CA ILE A 270 -20.97 -8.89 7.22
C ILE A 270 -22.35 -8.32 7.53
N ALA A 271 -22.91 -7.48 6.64
CA ALA A 271 -24.24 -6.91 6.84
C ALA A 271 -25.33 -7.99 6.94
N ALA A 272 -25.30 -9.00 6.06
CA ALA A 272 -26.22 -10.12 6.10
C ALA A 272 -26.04 -10.96 7.39
N GLY A 273 -24.78 -11.20 7.80
CA GLY A 273 -24.46 -11.90 9.04
C GLY A 273 -24.94 -11.14 10.28
N ASN A 274 -24.81 -9.82 10.30
CA ASN A 274 -25.33 -8.98 11.37
C ASN A 274 -26.85 -8.97 11.42
N GLN A 275 -27.53 -9.00 10.27
CA GLN A 275 -28.98 -9.12 10.24
C GLN A 275 -29.44 -10.45 10.86
N ASP A 276 -28.77 -11.57 10.54
CA ASP A 276 -29.05 -12.87 11.19
C ASP A 276 -28.78 -12.82 12.70
N LEU A 277 -27.64 -12.22 13.10
CA LEU A 277 -27.30 -12.04 14.50
C LEU A 277 -28.31 -11.18 15.25
N SER A 278 -28.86 -10.14 14.61
CA SER A 278 -29.94 -9.30 15.15
C SER A 278 -31.17 -10.15 15.45
N VAL A 279 -31.65 -10.92 14.46
CA VAL A 279 -32.83 -11.78 14.60
C VAL A 279 -32.63 -12.83 15.70
N ARG A 280 -31.42 -13.39 15.81
CA ARG A 280 -31.09 -14.35 16.87
C ARG A 280 -31.04 -13.69 18.24
N THR A 281 -30.50 -12.47 18.33
CA THR A 281 -30.45 -11.68 19.57
C THR A 281 -31.86 -11.32 20.05
N GLU A 282 -32.75 -10.91 19.14
CA GLU A 282 -34.16 -10.64 19.46
C GLU A 282 -34.89 -11.91 19.95
N LYS A 283 -34.71 -13.04 19.26
CA LYS A 283 -35.28 -14.33 19.72
C LYS A 283 -34.74 -14.75 21.09
N GLN A 284 -33.46 -14.51 21.33
CA GLN A 284 -32.82 -14.80 22.60
C GLN A 284 -33.40 -13.91 23.72
N ALA A 285 -33.59 -12.62 23.45
CA ALA A 285 -34.24 -11.70 24.39
C ALA A 285 -35.66 -12.19 24.76
N GLY A 286 -36.49 -12.55 23.78
CA GLY A 286 -37.82 -13.12 24.06
C GLY A 286 -37.78 -14.43 24.83
N SER A 287 -36.79 -15.29 24.56
CA SER A 287 -36.59 -16.54 25.31
C SER A 287 -36.15 -16.29 26.75
N LEU A 288 -35.33 -15.26 26.98
CA LEU A 288 -34.90 -14.84 28.32
C LEU A 288 -36.06 -14.24 29.11
N GLU A 289 -36.92 -13.43 28.48
CA GLU A 289 -38.13 -12.88 29.10
C GLU A 289 -39.07 -14.01 29.56
N GLN A 290 -39.33 -14.99 28.67
CA GLN A 290 -40.13 -16.16 29.04
C GLN A 290 -39.48 -16.99 30.14
N THR A 291 -38.15 -17.16 30.09
CA THR A 291 -37.40 -17.88 31.13
C THR A 291 -37.49 -17.17 32.47
N ALA A 292 -37.34 -15.84 32.50
CA ALA A 292 -37.48 -15.03 33.71
C ALA A 292 -38.91 -15.15 34.29
N GLY A 293 -39.95 -15.10 33.46
CA GLY A 293 -41.34 -15.32 33.90
C GLY A 293 -41.58 -16.72 34.48
N ASN A 294 -41.02 -17.76 33.87
CA ASN A 294 -41.06 -19.13 34.38
C ASN A 294 -40.29 -19.26 35.71
N MET A 295 -39.14 -18.60 35.83
CA MET A 295 -38.35 -18.57 37.06
C MET A 295 -39.08 -17.88 38.20
N GLN A 296 -39.82 -16.79 37.93
CA GLN A 296 -40.68 -16.15 38.92
C GLN A 296 -41.77 -17.11 39.40
N THR A 297 -42.45 -17.78 38.46
CA THR A 297 -43.50 -18.76 38.77
C THR A 297 -42.95 -19.95 39.60
N LEU A 298 -41.75 -20.44 39.26
CA LEU A 298 -41.06 -21.47 40.03
C LEU A 298 -40.69 -20.99 41.43
N THR A 299 -40.18 -19.77 41.56
CA THR A 299 -39.87 -19.14 42.85
C THR A 299 -41.10 -19.11 43.75
N ASP A 300 -42.23 -18.66 43.19
CA ASP A 300 -43.50 -18.59 43.91
C ASP A 300 -44.01 -19.98 44.32
N THR A 301 -43.88 -20.98 43.44
CA THR A 301 -44.29 -22.36 43.71
C THR A 301 -43.44 -23.02 44.81
N VAL A 302 -42.12 -22.80 44.80
CA VAL A 302 -41.20 -23.29 45.84
C VAL A 302 -41.49 -22.60 47.17
N ARG A 303 -41.72 -21.28 47.16
CA ARG A 303 -42.11 -20.53 48.37
C ARG A 303 -43.41 -21.07 48.95
N GLN A 304 -44.43 -21.28 48.12
CA GLN A 304 -45.71 -21.85 48.55
C GLN A 304 -45.54 -23.27 49.09
N SER A 305 -44.65 -24.08 48.50
CA SER A 305 -44.35 -25.43 48.98
C SER A 305 -43.67 -25.41 50.36
N ALA A 306 -42.74 -24.47 50.59
CA ALA A 306 -42.11 -24.28 51.89
C ALA A 306 -43.12 -23.83 52.97
N GLU A 307 -44.01 -22.88 52.64
CA GLU A 307 -45.09 -22.44 53.54
C GLU A 307 -46.07 -23.58 53.86
N ALA A 308 -46.48 -24.35 52.85
CA ALA A 308 -47.36 -25.50 53.02
C ALA A 308 -46.71 -26.61 53.87
N ALA A 309 -45.42 -26.87 53.67
CA ALA A 309 -44.66 -27.81 54.49
C ALA A 309 -44.60 -27.35 55.95
N ALA A 310 -44.29 -26.07 56.21
CA ALA A 310 -44.28 -25.52 57.57
C ALA A 310 -45.65 -25.66 58.25
N GLN A 311 -46.74 -25.38 57.53
CA GLN A 311 -48.10 -25.55 58.05
C GLN A 311 -48.44 -27.02 58.33
N ALA A 312 -48.07 -27.94 57.43
CA ALA A 312 -48.27 -29.37 57.60
C ALA A 312 -47.49 -29.88 58.82
N ASN A 313 -46.28 -29.38 59.07
CA ASN A 313 -45.47 -29.76 60.23
C ASN A 313 -46.16 -29.36 61.55
N GLN A 314 -46.73 -28.15 61.60
CA GLN A 314 -47.49 -27.68 62.75
C GLN A 314 -48.74 -28.56 62.99
N LEU A 315 -49.45 -28.93 61.92
CA LEU A 315 -50.63 -29.78 62.00
C LEU A 315 -50.29 -31.20 62.47
N ALA A 316 -49.19 -31.77 61.96
CA ALA A 316 -48.65 -33.05 62.41
C ALA A 316 -48.29 -33.00 63.91
N GLY A 317 -47.58 -31.96 64.36
CA GLY A 317 -47.27 -31.77 65.78
C GLY A 317 -48.52 -31.70 66.67
N SER A 318 -49.57 -31.00 66.22
CA SER A 318 -50.85 -30.97 66.93
C SER A 318 -51.53 -32.35 66.96
N ALA A 319 -51.51 -33.10 65.86
CA ALA A 319 -52.09 -34.44 65.79
C ALA A 319 -51.36 -35.43 66.70
N ALA A 320 -50.02 -35.38 66.73
CA ALA A 320 -49.20 -36.18 67.64
C ALA A 320 -49.54 -35.89 69.11
N SER A 321 -49.67 -34.61 69.49
CA SER A 321 -50.07 -34.22 70.85
C SER A 321 -51.45 -34.75 71.24
N VAL A 322 -52.43 -34.69 70.33
CA VAL A 322 -53.79 -35.23 70.56
C VAL A 322 -53.75 -36.75 70.71
N ALA A 323 -53.02 -37.46 69.84
CA ALA A 323 -52.88 -38.91 69.92
C ALA A 323 -52.18 -39.36 71.22
N GLN A 324 -51.16 -38.62 71.67
CA GLN A 324 -50.46 -38.88 72.92
C GLN A 324 -51.37 -38.72 74.15
N ARG A 325 -52.15 -37.63 74.19
CA ARG A 325 -53.20 -37.44 75.22
C ARG A 325 -54.28 -38.53 75.16
N GLY A 326 -54.64 -38.97 73.95
CA GLY A 326 -55.56 -40.10 73.74
C GLY A 326 -55.01 -41.40 74.35
N GLY A 327 -53.72 -41.67 74.13
CA GLY A 327 -53.01 -42.81 74.75
C GLY A 327 -52.99 -42.76 76.28
N GLU A 328 -52.78 -41.59 76.88
CA GLU A 328 -52.85 -41.40 78.34
C GLU A 328 -54.24 -41.72 78.90
N VAL A 329 -55.30 -41.20 78.27
CA VAL A 329 -56.69 -41.48 78.67
C VAL A 329 -57.01 -42.96 78.55
N VAL A 330 -56.59 -43.60 77.46
CA VAL A 330 -56.77 -45.04 77.25
C VAL A 330 -56.04 -45.85 78.33
N SER A 331 -54.80 -45.47 78.68
CA SER A 331 -54.05 -46.11 79.76
C SER A 331 -54.76 -46.01 81.11
N GLN A 332 -55.36 -44.84 81.41
CA GLN A 332 -56.16 -44.65 82.61
C GLN A 332 -57.42 -45.53 82.63
N VAL A 333 -58.07 -45.72 81.48
CA VAL A 333 -59.25 -46.61 81.34
C VAL A 333 -58.85 -48.06 81.56
N VAL A 334 -57.71 -48.52 81.03
CA VAL A 334 -57.20 -49.89 81.29
C VAL A 334 -56.96 -50.09 82.79
N SER A 335 -56.31 -49.15 83.46
CA SER A 335 -56.09 -49.21 84.92
C SER A 335 -57.42 -49.34 85.68
N THR A 336 -58.42 -48.54 85.30
CA THR A 336 -59.75 -48.58 85.93
C THR A 336 -60.45 -49.92 85.68
N MET A 337 -60.32 -50.51 84.49
CA MET A 337 -60.89 -51.83 84.19
C MET A 337 -60.22 -52.94 85.00
N ASP A 338 -58.91 -52.85 85.25
CA ASP A 338 -58.20 -53.81 86.09
C ASP A 338 -58.63 -53.71 87.58
N GLU A 339 -58.84 -52.49 88.07
CA GLU A 339 -59.42 -52.24 89.41
C GLU A 339 -60.83 -52.81 89.54
N ILE A 340 -61.69 -52.61 88.52
CA ILE A 340 -63.06 -53.17 88.48
C ILE A 340 -63.01 -54.70 88.43
N ASN A 341 -62.12 -55.29 87.62
CA ASN A 341 -61.94 -56.74 87.53
C ASN A 341 -61.52 -57.34 88.87
N THR A 342 -60.54 -56.71 89.53
CA THR A 342 -60.07 -57.11 90.87
C THR A 342 -61.18 -57.00 91.91
N SER A 343 -61.94 -55.90 91.89
CA SER A 343 -63.09 -55.69 92.79
C SER A 343 -64.20 -56.72 92.55
N SER A 344 -64.48 -57.05 91.30
CA SER A 344 -65.51 -58.04 90.90
C SER A 344 -65.14 -59.46 91.34
N LYS A 345 -63.87 -59.85 91.19
CA LYS A 345 -63.36 -61.13 91.72
C LYS A 345 -63.52 -61.24 93.23
N LYS A 346 -63.20 -60.16 93.96
CA LYS A 346 -63.38 -60.11 95.41
C LYS A 346 -64.85 -60.24 95.82
N ILE A 347 -65.77 -59.63 95.06
CA ILE A 347 -67.22 -59.83 95.27
C ILE A 347 -67.60 -61.29 95.02
N ALA A 348 -67.12 -61.91 93.94
CA ALA A 348 -67.40 -63.32 93.65
C ALA A 348 -66.96 -64.25 94.79
N ASP A 349 -65.80 -63.98 95.40
CA ASP A 349 -65.29 -64.73 96.56
C ASP A 349 -66.21 -64.56 97.78
N ILE A 350 -66.65 -63.33 98.07
CA ILE A 350 -67.58 -63.03 99.18
C ILE A 350 -68.91 -63.75 98.97
N ILE A 351 -69.46 -63.72 97.75
CA ILE A 351 -70.70 -64.42 97.41
C ILE A 351 -70.53 -65.93 97.54
N GLY A 352 -69.35 -66.47 97.21
CA GLY A 352 -69.00 -67.87 97.47
C GLY A 352 -69.05 -68.23 98.95
N VAL A 353 -68.56 -67.35 99.84
CA VAL A 353 -68.68 -67.52 101.29
C VAL A 353 -70.15 -67.47 101.74
N ILE A 354 -70.96 -66.56 101.19
CA ILE A 354 -72.39 -66.44 101.51
C ILE A 354 -73.17 -67.70 101.10
N ASP A 355 -72.93 -68.25 99.90
CA ASP A 355 -73.51 -69.54 99.48
C ASP A 355 -73.10 -70.67 100.43
N GLY A 356 -71.84 -70.67 100.89
CA GLY A 356 -71.35 -71.57 101.94
C GLY A 356 -72.08 -71.44 103.28
N ILE A 357 -72.33 -70.21 103.74
CA ILE A 357 -73.10 -69.92 104.97
C ILE A 357 -74.55 -70.37 104.80
N ALA A 358 -75.17 -70.09 103.65
CA ALA A 358 -76.53 -70.51 103.35
C ALA A 358 -76.66 -72.05 103.34
N PHE A 359 -75.68 -72.76 102.76
CA PHE A 359 -75.61 -74.21 102.81
C PHE A 359 -75.48 -74.74 104.24
N GLN A 360 -74.54 -74.20 105.04
CA GLN A 360 -74.38 -74.56 106.45
C GLN A 360 -75.67 -74.31 107.26
N THR A 361 -76.34 -73.19 107.03
CA THR A 361 -77.61 -72.83 107.68
C THR A 361 -78.73 -73.80 107.29
N ASN A 362 -78.80 -74.22 106.03
CA ASN A 362 -79.75 -75.22 105.55
C ASN A 362 -79.52 -76.59 106.21
N ILE A 363 -78.26 -77.01 106.44
CA ILE A 363 -77.93 -78.24 107.17
C ILE A 363 -78.28 -78.13 108.66
N LEU A 364 -77.96 -77.00 109.30
CA LEU A 364 -78.33 -76.72 110.70
C LEU A 364 -79.85 -76.76 110.90
N ALA A 365 -80.60 -76.13 109.99
CA ALA A 365 -82.05 -76.11 110.03
C ALA A 365 -82.66 -77.49 109.79
N LEU A 366 -82.10 -78.29 108.89
CA LEU A 366 -82.49 -79.69 108.70
C LEU A 366 -82.25 -80.51 109.98
N ASN A 367 -81.08 -80.40 110.59
CA ASN A 367 -80.76 -81.08 111.85
C ASN A 367 -81.73 -80.67 112.98
N ALA A 368 -82.04 -79.37 113.08
CA ALA A 368 -83.01 -78.86 114.03
C ALA A 368 -84.43 -79.38 113.78
N ALA A 369 -84.87 -79.45 112.52
CA ALA A 369 -86.17 -80.02 112.15
C ALA A 369 -86.26 -81.52 112.51
N VAL A 370 -85.18 -82.27 112.32
CA VAL A 370 -85.09 -83.69 112.70
C VAL A 370 -85.18 -83.85 114.22
N GLU A 371 -84.45 -83.05 115.00
CA GLU A 371 -84.50 -83.13 116.47
C GLU A 371 -85.85 -82.65 117.02
N ALA A 372 -86.47 -81.66 116.40
CA ALA A 372 -87.83 -81.21 116.72
C ALA A 372 -88.88 -82.30 116.45
N ALA A 373 -88.75 -83.05 115.34
CA ALA A 373 -89.61 -84.21 115.07
C ALA A 373 -89.41 -85.34 116.10
N ARG A 374 -88.18 -85.50 116.60
CA ARG A 374 -87.83 -86.48 117.64
C ARG A 374 -88.46 -86.17 119.00
N ALA A 375 -88.69 -84.88 119.29
CA ALA A 375 -89.34 -84.40 120.53
C ALA A 375 -90.88 -84.49 120.52
N GLY A 376 -91.50 -84.97 119.44
CA GLY A 376 -92.96 -85.17 119.35
C GLY A 376 -93.76 -83.86 119.43
N GLU A 377 -94.90 -83.86 120.14
CA GLU A 377 -95.79 -82.68 120.24
C GLU A 377 -95.13 -81.46 120.90
N GLN A 378 -94.11 -81.65 121.75
CA GLN A 378 -93.39 -80.54 122.41
C GLN A 378 -92.43 -79.80 121.45
N GLY A 379 -91.98 -80.46 120.37
CA GLY A 379 -91.08 -79.90 119.37
C GLY A 379 -91.78 -79.18 118.22
N ARG A 380 -93.10 -79.16 118.20
CA ARG A 380 -93.91 -78.76 117.03
C ARG A 380 -93.69 -77.29 116.63
N GLY A 381 -93.53 -76.39 117.60
CA GLY A 381 -93.17 -74.98 117.33
C GLY A 381 -91.74 -74.81 116.79
N PHE A 382 -90.79 -75.58 117.31
CA PHE A 382 -89.41 -75.59 116.81
C PHE A 382 -89.29 -76.15 115.40
N ALA A 383 -90.09 -77.16 115.05
CA ALA A 383 -90.12 -77.73 113.70
C ALA A 383 -90.56 -76.70 112.64
N VAL A 384 -91.54 -75.83 112.96
CA VAL A 384 -91.99 -74.74 112.07
C VAL A 384 -90.89 -73.71 111.87
N VAL A 385 -90.23 -73.26 112.95
CA VAL A 385 -89.11 -72.32 112.87
C VAL A 385 -87.96 -72.92 112.08
N ALA A 386 -87.62 -74.19 112.30
CA ALA A 386 -86.59 -74.89 111.54
C ALA A 386 -86.94 -74.99 110.04
N GLY A 387 -88.21 -75.23 109.70
CA GLY A 387 -88.70 -75.18 108.32
C GLY A 387 -88.56 -73.81 107.66
N GLU A 388 -88.90 -72.74 108.39
CA GLU A 388 -88.79 -71.36 107.90
C GLU A 388 -87.31 -70.93 107.71
N VAL A 389 -86.44 -71.27 108.67
CA VAL A 389 -84.99 -71.03 108.57
C VAL A 389 -84.40 -71.80 107.39
N ARG A 390 -84.86 -73.03 107.14
CA ARG A 390 -84.44 -73.84 105.98
C ARG A 390 -84.87 -73.20 104.66
N SER A 391 -86.13 -72.76 104.57
CA SER A 391 -86.65 -72.06 103.40
C SER A 391 -85.87 -70.77 103.12
N LEU A 392 -85.58 -69.98 104.16
CA LEU A 392 -84.76 -68.76 104.06
C LEU A 392 -83.33 -69.06 103.61
N ALA A 393 -82.72 -70.14 104.11
CA ALA A 393 -81.39 -70.58 103.71
C ALA A 393 -81.35 -71.02 102.24
N GLN A 394 -82.36 -71.76 101.77
CA GLN A 394 -82.48 -72.13 100.35
C GLN A 394 -82.65 -70.90 99.45
N ARG A 395 -83.52 -69.96 99.82
CA ARG A 395 -83.67 -68.67 99.11
C ARG A 395 -82.40 -67.85 99.08
N SER A 396 -81.63 -67.85 100.18
CA SER A 396 -80.34 -67.14 100.26
C SER A 396 -79.29 -67.78 99.35
N ALA A 397 -79.24 -69.11 99.26
CA ALA A 397 -78.35 -69.83 98.35
C ALA A 397 -78.72 -69.59 96.89
N GLU A 398 -80.00 -69.57 96.55
CA GLU A 398 -80.48 -69.25 95.20
C GLU A 398 -80.10 -67.83 94.78
N ALA A 399 -80.36 -66.83 95.65
CA ALA A 399 -79.95 -65.45 95.41
C ALA A 399 -78.43 -65.30 95.31
N ALA A 400 -77.66 -66.00 96.15
CA ALA A 400 -76.20 -65.99 96.08
C ALA A 400 -75.70 -66.55 94.73
N ARG A 401 -76.30 -67.64 94.22
CA ARG A 401 -75.95 -68.19 92.89
C ARG A 401 -76.31 -67.26 91.74
N GLU A 402 -77.46 -66.60 91.81
CA GLU A 402 -77.87 -65.60 90.81
C GLU A 402 -76.87 -64.43 90.78
N ILE A 403 -76.52 -63.87 91.94
CA ILE A 403 -75.50 -62.81 92.04
C ILE A 403 -74.15 -63.31 91.52
N LYS A 404 -73.74 -64.54 91.86
CA LYS A 404 -72.50 -65.13 91.35
C LYS A 404 -72.49 -65.21 89.82
N GLY A 405 -73.61 -65.58 89.20
CA GLY A 405 -73.77 -65.58 87.75
C GLY A 405 -73.64 -64.19 87.13
N LEU A 406 -74.31 -63.18 87.72
CA LEU A 406 -74.22 -61.79 87.27
C LEU A 406 -72.81 -61.20 87.40
N ILE A 407 -72.11 -61.52 88.50
CA ILE A 407 -70.72 -61.11 88.71
C ILE A 407 -69.79 -61.79 87.71
N GLY A 408 -69.98 -63.09 87.45
CA GLY A 408 -69.24 -63.81 86.40
C GLY A 408 -69.39 -63.16 85.03
N ALA A 409 -70.63 -62.89 84.62
CA ALA A 409 -70.91 -62.18 83.37
C ALA A 409 -70.29 -60.77 83.33
N SER A 410 -70.25 -60.07 84.47
CA SER A 410 -69.62 -58.74 84.57
C SER A 410 -68.10 -58.82 84.43
N VAL A 411 -67.45 -59.82 85.03
CA VAL A 411 -66.01 -60.09 84.88
C VAL A 411 -65.66 -60.34 83.42
N ASP A 412 -66.41 -61.22 82.74
CA ASP A 412 -66.19 -61.52 81.32
C ASP A 412 -66.32 -60.26 80.43
N LYS A 413 -67.30 -59.40 80.72
CA LYS A 413 -67.50 -58.13 80.01
C LYS A 413 -66.38 -57.13 80.26
N VAL A 414 -65.90 -57.03 81.50
CA VAL A 414 -64.78 -56.15 81.87
C VAL A 414 -63.49 -56.64 81.22
N GLU A 415 -63.22 -57.95 81.20
CA GLU A 415 -62.05 -58.51 80.53
C GLU A 415 -62.08 -58.28 79.02
N SER A 416 -63.23 -58.49 78.37
CA SER A 416 -63.41 -58.16 76.97
C SER A 416 -63.23 -56.66 76.70
N GLY A 417 -63.73 -55.80 77.58
CA GLY A 417 -63.57 -54.35 77.49
C GLY A 417 -62.10 -53.93 77.64
N ALA A 418 -61.38 -54.51 78.60
CA ALA A 418 -59.96 -54.25 78.82
C ALA A 418 -59.12 -54.59 77.59
N ARG A 419 -59.38 -55.72 76.92
CA ARG A 419 -58.70 -56.08 75.67
C ARG A 419 -58.94 -55.07 74.55
N LEU A 420 -60.20 -54.69 74.32
CA LEU A 420 -60.54 -53.69 73.28
C LEU A 420 -59.88 -52.33 73.54
N VAL A 421 -59.83 -51.90 74.80
CA VAL A 421 -59.19 -50.64 75.19
C VAL A 421 -57.66 -50.74 75.05
N GLN A 422 -57.06 -51.89 75.35
CA GLN A 422 -55.63 -52.12 75.15
C GLN A 422 -55.25 -52.09 73.66
N ASP A 423 -56.06 -52.68 72.78
CA ASP A 423 -55.89 -52.60 71.33
C ASP A 423 -56.06 -51.16 70.81
N ALA A 424 -56.98 -50.38 71.40
CA ALA A 424 -57.10 -48.96 71.10
C ALA A 424 -55.82 -48.20 71.52
N GLY A 425 -55.19 -48.57 72.64
CA GLY A 425 -53.95 -47.97 73.14
C GLY A 425 -52.73 -48.26 72.25
N SER A 426 -52.60 -49.50 71.75
CA SER A 426 -51.56 -49.84 70.77
C SER A 426 -51.76 -49.07 69.47
N THR A 427 -53.01 -48.97 68.99
CA THR A 427 -53.35 -48.19 67.79
C THR A 427 -52.99 -46.71 67.94
N MET A 428 -53.22 -46.10 69.13
CA MET A 428 -52.77 -44.72 69.39
C MET A 428 -51.26 -44.58 69.31
N SER A 429 -50.50 -45.56 69.80
CA SER A 429 -49.04 -45.55 69.74
C SER A 429 -48.54 -45.65 68.28
N GLU A 430 -49.18 -46.47 67.46
CA GLU A 430 -48.90 -46.57 66.02
C GLU A 430 -49.22 -45.26 65.27
N ILE A 431 -50.28 -44.56 65.66
CA ILE A 431 -50.62 -43.23 65.11
C ILE A 431 -49.51 -42.24 65.45
N VAL A 432 -49.06 -42.16 66.71
CA VAL A 432 -47.96 -41.26 67.11
C VAL A 432 -46.70 -41.53 66.29
N ALA A 433 -46.30 -42.81 66.16
CA ALA A 433 -45.14 -43.20 65.37
C ALA A 433 -45.28 -42.84 63.88
N SER A 434 -46.49 -42.95 63.32
CA SER A 434 -46.76 -42.61 61.92
C SER A 434 -46.76 -41.10 61.69
N VAL A 435 -47.31 -40.31 62.62
CA VAL A 435 -47.28 -38.85 62.55
C VAL A 435 -45.84 -38.33 62.70
N GLN A 436 -45.01 -38.96 63.52
CA GLN A 436 -43.58 -38.61 63.62
C GLN A 436 -42.86 -38.80 62.28
N ARG A 437 -43.06 -39.94 61.61
CA ARG A 437 -42.50 -40.17 60.27
C ARG A 437 -42.97 -39.13 59.24
N VAL A 438 -44.23 -38.70 59.32
CA VAL A 438 -44.76 -37.63 58.47
C VAL A 438 -44.06 -36.30 58.76
N SER A 439 -43.81 -35.97 60.04
CA SER A 439 -43.08 -34.76 60.43
C SER A 439 -41.62 -34.77 59.94
N ASP A 440 -40.96 -35.94 59.97
CA ASP A 440 -39.61 -36.10 59.44
C ASP A 440 -39.57 -35.83 57.91
N ILE A 441 -40.51 -36.40 57.14
CA ILE A 441 -40.64 -36.16 55.69
C ILE A 441 -40.91 -34.68 55.40
N ILE A 442 -41.77 -34.03 56.17
CA ILE A 442 -42.07 -32.60 55.99
C ILE A 442 -40.84 -31.73 56.27
N SER A 443 -40.01 -32.12 57.24
CA SER A 443 -38.75 -31.45 57.53
C SER A 443 -37.77 -31.58 56.36
N GLU A 444 -37.67 -32.75 55.73
CA GLU A 444 -36.90 -32.95 54.49
C GLU A 444 -37.43 -32.09 53.34
N ILE A 445 -38.76 -32.00 53.14
CA ILE A 445 -39.37 -31.15 52.11
C ILE A 445 -39.02 -29.67 52.33
N THR A 446 -39.03 -29.22 53.59
CA THR A 446 -38.69 -27.84 53.94
C THR A 446 -37.22 -27.54 53.64
N ALA A 447 -36.31 -28.45 53.99
CA ALA A 447 -34.88 -28.33 53.68
C ALA A 447 -34.64 -28.31 52.17
N ALA A 448 -35.26 -29.23 51.42
CA ALA A 448 -35.16 -29.29 49.96
C ALA A 448 -35.73 -28.04 49.29
N SER A 449 -36.85 -27.51 49.79
CA SER A 449 -37.45 -26.27 49.27
C SER A 449 -36.54 -25.05 49.51
N ALA A 450 -35.86 -24.99 50.65
CA ALA A 450 -34.89 -23.93 50.93
C ALA A 450 -33.67 -24.00 49.99
N GLU A 451 -33.15 -25.20 49.74
CA GLU A 451 -32.05 -25.42 48.79
C GLU A 451 -32.48 -25.08 47.35
N GLN A 452 -33.68 -25.48 46.93
CA GLN A 452 -34.25 -25.10 45.64
C GLN A 452 -34.39 -23.59 45.49
N SER A 453 -34.87 -22.90 46.53
CA SER A 453 -34.99 -21.43 46.52
C SER A 453 -33.63 -20.75 46.32
N GLN A 454 -32.58 -21.25 46.98
CA GLN A 454 -31.23 -20.75 46.80
C GLN A 454 -30.70 -21.02 45.38
N GLY A 455 -30.91 -22.23 44.86
CA GLY A 455 -30.52 -22.59 43.48
C GLY A 455 -31.23 -21.75 42.43
N ILE A 456 -32.52 -21.50 42.61
CA ILE A 456 -33.34 -20.59 41.78
C ILE A 456 -32.74 -19.17 41.80
N GLY A 457 -32.31 -18.67 42.96
CA GLY A 457 -31.65 -17.37 43.07
C GLY A 457 -30.38 -17.27 42.21
N GLN A 458 -29.57 -18.33 42.20
CA GLN A 458 -28.35 -18.38 41.38
C GLN A 458 -28.64 -18.47 39.88
N VAL A 459 -29.68 -19.21 39.49
CA VAL A 459 -30.16 -19.23 38.09
C VAL A 459 -30.67 -17.85 37.68
N ASN A 460 -31.42 -17.16 38.54
CA ASN A 460 -31.91 -15.81 38.25
C ASN A 460 -30.75 -14.82 38.00
N GLN A 461 -29.69 -14.88 38.81
CA GLN A 461 -28.48 -14.07 38.57
C GLN A 461 -27.83 -14.38 37.21
N SER A 462 -27.80 -15.65 36.81
CA SER A 462 -27.26 -16.07 35.51
C SER A 462 -28.13 -15.57 34.34
N VAL A 463 -29.46 -15.59 34.50
CA VAL A 463 -30.41 -15.04 33.52
C VAL A 463 -30.22 -13.53 33.36
N MET A 464 -30.01 -12.78 34.45
CA MET A 464 -29.72 -11.34 34.37
C MET A 464 -28.41 -11.04 33.63
N GLN A 465 -27.37 -11.87 33.82
CA GLN A 465 -26.12 -11.72 33.06
C GLN A 465 -26.30 -12.04 31.57
N LEU A 466 -27.09 -13.07 31.25
CA LEU A 466 -27.45 -13.38 29.86
C LEU A 466 -28.24 -12.25 29.21
N ASP A 467 -29.15 -11.60 29.94
CA ASP A 467 -29.90 -10.45 29.46
C ASP A 467 -28.97 -9.26 29.16
N GLN A 468 -28.05 -8.94 30.08
CA GLN A 468 -27.05 -7.89 29.86
C GLN A 468 -26.17 -8.17 28.62
N MET A 469 -25.71 -9.41 28.44
CA MET A 469 -24.95 -9.79 27.24
C MET A 469 -25.80 -9.71 25.97
N THR A 470 -27.09 -10.06 26.06
CA THR A 470 -28.01 -9.97 24.93
C THR A 470 -28.21 -8.51 24.50
N GLN A 471 -28.33 -7.58 25.45
CA GLN A 471 -28.38 -6.14 25.16
C GLN A 471 -27.06 -5.62 24.57
N GLN A 472 -25.90 -6.07 25.08
CA GLN A 472 -24.61 -5.73 24.50
C GLN A 472 -24.45 -6.26 23.07
N ASN A 473 -24.92 -7.48 22.81
CA ASN A 473 -24.92 -8.04 21.46
C ASN A 473 -25.80 -7.21 20.51
N ALA A 474 -26.96 -6.74 20.96
CA ALA A 474 -27.81 -5.87 20.15
C ALA A 474 -27.08 -4.57 19.77
N ALA A 475 -26.41 -3.92 20.73
CA ALA A 475 -25.60 -2.72 20.47
C ALA A 475 -24.44 -3.00 19.50
N LEU A 476 -23.71 -4.11 19.71
CA LEU A 476 -22.62 -4.52 18.83
C LEU A 476 -23.09 -4.83 17.40
N VAL A 477 -24.28 -5.40 17.25
CA VAL A 477 -24.90 -5.65 15.94
C VAL A 477 -25.19 -4.34 15.22
N GLU A 478 -25.75 -3.34 15.91
CA GLU A 478 -25.97 -2.01 15.33
C GLU A 478 -24.66 -1.33 14.91
N GLU A 479 -23.65 -1.34 15.79
CA GLU A 479 -22.32 -0.78 15.49
C GLU A 479 -21.66 -1.49 14.31
N ALA A 480 -21.71 -2.82 14.27
CA ALA A 480 -21.10 -3.60 13.20
C ALA A 480 -21.85 -3.42 11.87
N ALA A 481 -23.18 -3.26 11.89
CA ALA A 481 -23.97 -2.96 10.69
C ALA A 481 -23.64 -1.57 10.13
N ALA A 482 -23.48 -0.58 11.00
CA ALA A 482 -23.02 0.76 10.61
C ALA A 482 -21.60 0.72 10.01
N ALA A 483 -20.67 -0.03 10.63
CA ALA A 483 -19.31 -0.20 10.13
C ALA A 483 -19.28 -0.90 8.75
N ALA A 484 -20.07 -1.97 8.57
CA ALA A 484 -20.17 -2.66 7.28
C ALA A 484 -20.71 -1.74 6.17
N THR A 485 -21.73 -0.94 6.49
CA THR A 485 -22.28 0.06 5.55
C THR A 485 -21.24 1.12 5.18
N SER A 486 -20.47 1.61 6.16
CA SER A 486 -19.38 2.56 5.92
C SER A 486 -18.28 1.96 5.04
N LEU A 487 -17.91 0.70 5.25
CA LEU A 487 -16.93 0.01 4.41
C LEU A 487 -17.42 -0.18 2.97
N GLU A 488 -18.71 -0.51 2.78
CA GLU A 488 -19.31 -0.59 1.43
C GLU A 488 -19.26 0.77 0.73
N GLN A 489 -19.61 1.87 1.42
CA GLN A 489 -19.51 3.22 0.86
C GLN A 489 -18.07 3.62 0.52
N GLN A 490 -17.11 3.27 1.38
CA GLN A 490 -15.69 3.53 1.12
C GLN A 490 -15.19 2.74 -0.10
N ALA A 491 -15.62 1.48 -0.24
CA ALA A 491 -15.31 0.65 -1.40
C ALA A 491 -15.87 1.25 -2.70
N GLN A 492 -17.13 1.70 -2.70
CA GLN A 492 -17.76 2.36 -3.84
C GLN A 492 -17.07 3.67 -4.22
N THR A 493 -16.64 4.44 -3.22
CA THR A 493 -15.89 5.69 -3.43
C THR A 493 -14.53 5.41 -4.09
N LEU A 494 -13.79 4.41 -3.61
CA LEU A 494 -12.53 3.97 -4.21
C LEU A 494 -12.74 3.43 -5.63
N GLN A 495 -13.76 2.61 -5.84
CA GLN A 495 -14.12 2.07 -7.15
C GLN A 495 -14.42 3.19 -8.14
N SER A 496 -15.17 4.22 -7.72
CA SER A 496 -15.47 5.41 -8.53
C SER A 496 -14.20 6.23 -8.84
N ALA A 497 -13.30 6.39 -7.87
CA ALA A 497 -12.04 7.11 -8.07
C ALA A 497 -11.13 6.41 -9.09
N VAL A 498 -11.14 5.08 -9.13
CA VAL A 498 -10.37 4.31 -10.12
C VAL A 498 -11.15 3.98 -11.39
N ALA A 499 -12.45 4.32 -11.47
CA ALA A 499 -13.28 4.10 -12.65
C ALA A 499 -12.87 4.98 -13.83
N THR A 500 -12.30 6.17 -13.57
CA THR A 500 -11.76 7.07 -14.60
C THR A 500 -10.65 6.41 -15.41
N PHE A 501 -9.88 5.49 -14.80
CA PHE A 501 -8.79 4.81 -15.49
C PHE A 501 -9.30 3.67 -16.37
N LYS A 502 -8.98 3.68 -17.66
CA LYS A 502 -9.27 2.57 -18.56
C LYS A 502 -8.10 1.59 -18.55
N LEU A 503 -8.40 0.32 -18.29
CA LEU A 503 -7.45 -0.79 -18.37
C LEU A 503 -7.68 -1.54 -19.69
N LYS A 504 -6.69 -2.37 -20.07
CA LYS A 504 -6.78 -3.26 -21.24
C LYS A 504 -7.93 -4.26 -21.13
#